data_AF-A0A133XN68-F1
#
_entry.id   AF-A0A133XN68-F1
#
_cell.length_a   1.000
_cell.length_b   1.000
_cell.length_c   1.000
_cell.angle_alpha   90.00
_cell.angle_beta   90.00
_cell.angle_gamma   90.00
#
_symmetry.space_group_name_H-M   'P 1'
#
loop_
_entity.id
_entity.type
_entity.pdbx_description
1 polymer ?
#
loop_
_entity_poly.entity_id
_entity_poly.type
_entity_poly.pdbx_seq_one_letter_code
_entity_poly.pdbx_strand_id
1 'polypeptide(L)'
;MNYSIEHAARWAGQHLVDPVHIDCTTTVMLKILDGKCKMNEHDKVVIGCLYDVVKNRPGKLIGEEYHALIEQARTAMDEALAMFIYEKRLLAETMISRPVMKAYKAWLRDNGILCRPQDAEEA
;
A
#
# COMPACT_ATOMS: atom_id res chain seq x y z
N MET A 1 4.50 20.72 -0.04
CA MET A 1 5.76 20.16 -0.58
C MET A 1 5.41 18.83 -1.20
N ASN A 2 5.66 18.67 -2.51
CA ASN A 2 5.60 17.35 -3.15
C ASN A 2 6.99 16.72 -2.96
N TYR A 3 7.06 15.56 -2.33
CA TYR A 3 8.32 14.86 -2.12
C TYR A 3 8.66 14.02 -3.34
N SER A 4 9.95 13.93 -3.69
CA SER A 4 10.37 13.09 -4.81
C SER A 4 10.22 11.60 -4.47
N ILE A 5 9.98 10.78 -5.49
CA ILE A 5 9.88 9.32 -5.35
C ILE A 5 11.17 8.74 -4.73
N GLU A 6 12.34 9.28 -5.05
CA GLU A 6 13.61 8.86 -4.46
C GLU A 6 13.68 9.11 -2.94
N HIS A 7 13.10 10.22 -2.47
CA HIS A 7 13.03 10.51 -1.05
C HIS A 7 12.11 9.49 -0.34
N ALA A 8 10.94 9.21 -0.91
CA ALA A 8 10.02 8.21 -0.37
C ALA A 8 10.65 6.82 -0.30
N ALA A 9 11.37 6.40 -1.35
CA ALA A 9 12.09 5.12 -1.39
C ALA A 9 13.14 5.02 -0.27
N ARG A 10 13.98 6.05 -0.12
CA ARG A 10 15.02 6.08 0.91
C ARG A 10 14.41 6.05 2.30
N TRP A 11 13.36 6.85 2.52
CA TRP A 11 12.67 6.90 3.79
C TRP A 11 12.02 5.55 4.14
N ALA A 12 11.37 4.89 3.17
CA ALA A 12 10.79 3.56 3.34
C ALA A 12 11.83 2.54 3.81
N GLY A 13 13.00 2.55 3.17
CA GLY A 13 14.08 1.63 3.50
C GLY A 13 14.49 1.68 4.97
N GLN A 14 14.48 2.89 5.54
CA GLN A 14 14.90 3.18 6.92
C GLN A 14 13.77 3.03 7.95
N HIS A 15 12.53 3.36 7.59
CA HIS A 15 11.44 3.52 8.57
C HIS A 15 10.34 2.47 8.47
N LEU A 16 10.13 1.84 7.30
CA LEU A 16 9.16 0.73 7.14
C LEU A 16 9.76 -0.61 7.59
N VAL A 17 10.12 -0.70 8.87
CA VAL A 17 10.70 -1.90 9.49
C VAL A 17 9.69 -2.69 10.32
N ASP A 18 8.57 -2.06 10.71
CA ASP A 18 7.48 -2.74 11.42
C ASP A 18 6.70 -3.66 10.45
N PRO A 19 6.58 -4.97 10.74
CA PRO A 19 5.78 -5.91 9.94
C PRO A 19 4.33 -5.47 9.70
N VAL A 20 3.71 -4.73 10.63
CA VAL A 20 2.36 -4.18 10.45
C VAL A 20 2.33 -3.10 9.37
N HIS A 21 3.39 -2.29 9.26
CA HIS A 21 3.48 -1.27 8.20
C HIS A 21 3.71 -1.90 6.83
N ILE A 22 4.40 -3.04 6.78
CA ILE A 22 4.56 -3.84 5.54
C ILE A 22 3.19 -4.37 5.11
N ASP A 23 2.44 -4.99 6.03
CA ASP A 23 1.06 -5.45 5.75
C ASP A 23 0.16 -4.31 5.25
N CYS A 24 0.22 -3.14 5.90
CA CYS A 24 -0.54 -1.96 5.48
C CYS A 24 -0.16 -1.52 4.06
N THR A 25 1.15 -1.46 3.76
CA THR A 25 1.67 -1.08 2.43
C THR A 25 1.17 -2.06 1.37
N THR A 26 1.30 -3.36 1.62
CA THR A 26 0.83 -4.43 0.73
C THR A 26 -0.67 -4.35 0.50
N THR A 27 -1.46 -4.09 1.55
CA THR A 27 -2.92 -3.95 1.43
C THR A 27 -3.33 -2.75 0.59
N VAL A 28 -2.66 -1.59 0.75
CA VAL A 28 -2.93 -0.43 -0.11
C VAL A 28 -2.54 -0.74 -1.55
N MET A 29 -1.45 -1.47 -1.79
CA MET A 29 -1.04 -1.90 -3.13
C MET A 29 -2.11 -2.78 -3.80
N LEU A 30 -2.70 -3.74 -3.07
CA LEU A 30 -3.85 -4.53 -3.56
C LEU A 30 -5.05 -3.65 -3.92
N LYS A 31 -5.36 -2.63 -3.11
CA LYS A 31 -6.42 -1.67 -3.41
C LYS A 31 -6.14 -0.83 -4.66
N ILE A 32 -4.87 -0.53 -4.94
CA ILE A 32 -4.46 0.19 -6.15
C ILE A 32 -4.70 -0.70 -7.37
N LEU A 33 -4.26 -1.96 -7.32
CA LEU A 33 -4.45 -2.93 -8.40
C LEU A 33 -5.93 -3.25 -8.67
N ASP A 34 -6.76 -3.33 -7.63
CA ASP A 34 -8.22 -3.54 -7.74
C ASP A 34 -9.00 -2.23 -8.04
N GLY A 35 -8.32 -1.11 -8.24
CA GLY A 35 -8.96 0.19 -8.53
C GLY A 35 -9.83 0.75 -7.40
N LYS A 36 -9.77 0.21 -6.18
CA LYS A 36 -10.55 0.66 -5.00
C LYS A 36 -9.82 1.71 -4.15
N CYS A 37 -8.59 2.07 -4.51
CA CYS A 37 -7.83 3.09 -3.79
C CYS A 37 -8.29 4.51 -4.17
N LYS A 38 -8.81 5.27 -3.20
CA LYS A 38 -9.26 6.68 -3.35
C LYS A 38 -8.15 7.73 -3.20
N MET A 39 -6.88 7.31 -3.10
CA MET A 39 -5.75 8.26 -3.07
C MET A 39 -5.61 8.97 -4.42
N ASN A 40 -5.01 10.16 -4.44
CA ASN A 40 -4.65 10.82 -5.70
C ASN A 40 -3.54 10.02 -6.42
N GLU A 41 -3.35 10.27 -7.72
CA GLU A 41 -2.40 9.52 -8.54
C GLU A 41 -0.95 9.61 -8.01
N HIS A 42 -0.54 10.79 -7.52
CA HIS A 42 0.79 10.95 -6.93
C HIS A 42 0.99 10.02 -5.72
N ASP A 43 0.05 10.00 -4.78
CA ASP A 43 0.11 9.15 -3.58
C ASP A 43 0.07 7.65 -3.95
N LYS A 44 -0.66 7.26 -5.00
CA LYS A 44 -0.63 5.87 -5.50
C LYS A 44 0.76 5.50 -6.02
N VAL A 45 1.43 6.39 -6.76
CA VAL A 45 2.80 6.19 -7.22
C VAL A 45 3.77 6.09 -6.03
N VAL A 46 3.60 6.96 -5.03
CA VAL A 46 4.40 6.89 -3.79
C VAL A 46 4.22 5.53 -3.11
N ILE A 47 2.98 5.05 -2.91
CA ILE A 47 2.73 3.73 -2.30
C ILE A 47 3.38 2.61 -3.11
N GLY A 48 3.29 2.65 -4.45
CA GLY A 48 3.97 1.67 -5.31
C GLY A 48 5.48 1.65 -5.06
N CYS A 49 6.08 2.82 -4.89
CA CYS A 49 7.50 2.96 -4.53
C CYS A 49 7.81 2.42 -3.13
N LEU A 50 7.00 2.75 -2.11
CA LEU A 50 7.17 2.19 -0.76
C LEU A 50 7.10 0.66 -0.80
N TYR A 51 6.13 0.12 -1.55
CA TYR A 51 5.94 -1.31 -1.74
C TYR A 51 7.17 -1.96 -2.37
N ASP A 52 7.73 -1.38 -3.44
CA ASP A 52 8.92 -1.91 -4.11
C ASP A 52 10.14 -2.04 -3.18
N VAL A 53 10.24 -1.16 -2.18
CA VAL A 53 11.31 -1.22 -1.17
C VAL A 53 11.09 -2.32 -0.12
N VAL A 54 9.83 -2.62 0.22
CA VAL A 54 9.49 -3.51 1.34
C VAL A 54 8.97 -4.87 0.92
N LYS A 55 8.72 -5.12 -0.37
CA LYS A 55 8.11 -6.37 -0.86
C LYS A 55 8.84 -7.68 -0.51
N ASN A 56 10.12 -7.59 -0.14
CA ASN A 56 10.94 -8.73 0.27
C ASN A 56 11.09 -8.85 1.80
N ARG A 57 10.34 -8.05 2.57
CA ARG A 57 10.36 -8.06 4.04
C ARG A 57 9.11 -8.81 4.55
N PRO A 58 9.22 -9.57 5.64
CA PRO A 58 8.06 -10.29 6.18
C PRO A 58 7.04 -9.31 6.77
N GLY A 59 5.78 -9.47 6.37
CA GLY A 59 4.62 -8.89 7.04
C GLY A 59 4.28 -9.62 8.34
N LYS A 60 3.33 -9.07 9.12
CA LYS A 60 2.84 -9.74 10.34
C LYS A 60 1.72 -10.73 10.02
N LEU A 61 0.85 -10.35 9.08
CA LEU A 61 -0.37 -11.07 8.73
C LEU A 61 -0.40 -11.46 7.25
N ILE A 62 0.29 -10.70 6.40
CA ILE A 62 0.29 -10.87 4.95
C ILE A 62 1.60 -11.53 4.54
N GLY A 63 1.49 -12.72 3.94
CA GLY A 63 2.63 -13.55 3.55
C GLY A 63 3.15 -13.31 2.13
N GLU A 64 4.20 -14.05 1.80
CA GLU A 64 4.90 -14.03 0.50
C GLU A 64 3.96 -14.26 -0.69
N GLU A 65 2.88 -15.02 -0.51
CA GLU A 65 1.92 -15.32 -1.56
C GLU A 65 1.24 -14.07 -2.12
N TYR A 66 1.09 -13.02 -1.31
CA TYR A 66 0.54 -11.74 -1.77
C TYR A 66 1.55 -10.97 -2.61
N HIS A 67 2.84 -11.09 -2.31
CA HIS A 67 3.90 -10.43 -3.06
C HIS A 67 4.06 -11.05 -4.45
N ALA A 68 4.05 -12.38 -4.54
CA ALA A 68 4.03 -13.10 -5.81
C ALA A 68 2.80 -12.74 -6.66
N LEU A 69 1.63 -12.63 -6.02
CA LEU A 69 0.40 -12.22 -6.70
C LEU A 69 0.46 -10.79 -7.24
N ILE A 70 0.94 -9.83 -6.45
CA ILE A 70 1.10 -8.44 -6.87
C ILE A 70 2.10 -8.33 -8.03
N GLU A 71 3.17 -9.11 -8.02
CA GLU A 71 4.15 -9.13 -9.11
C GLU A 71 3.52 -9.61 -10.42
N GLN A 72 2.78 -10.73 -10.39
CA GLN A 72 2.04 -11.23 -11.56
C GLN A 72 1.06 -10.17 -12.09
N ALA A 73 0.29 -9.56 -11.19
CA ALA A 73 -0.71 -8.55 -11.51
C ALA A 73 -0.12 -7.27 -12.14
N ARG A 74 1.11 -6.91 -11.78
CA ARG A 74 1.82 -5.77 -12.40
C ARG A 74 2.39 -6.10 -13.78
N THR A 75 2.70 -7.36 -14.06
CA THR A 75 3.20 -7.78 -15.37
C THR A 75 2.07 -7.90 -16.39
N ALA A 76 1.00 -8.60 -16.04
CA ALA A 76 -0.17 -8.75 -16.89
C ALA A 76 -1.40 -9.05 -16.03
N MET A 77 -2.44 -8.23 -16.18
CA MET A 77 -3.70 -8.43 -15.47
C MET A 77 -4.73 -9.01 -16.45
N ASP A 78 -5.16 -10.24 -16.20
CA ASP A 78 -6.34 -10.84 -16.82
C ASP A 78 -7.53 -10.85 -15.86
N GLU A 79 -8.68 -11.29 -16.34
CA GLU A 79 -9.92 -11.30 -15.55
C GLU A 79 -9.85 -12.24 -14.34
N ALA A 80 -9.22 -13.41 -14.50
CA ALA A 80 -9.07 -14.37 -13.41
C ALA A 80 -8.16 -13.82 -12.30
N LEU A 81 -7.06 -13.17 -12.69
CA LEU A 81 -6.13 -12.55 -11.77
C LEU A 81 -6.75 -11.32 -11.08
N ALA A 82 -7.54 -10.53 -11.79
CA ALA A 82 -8.29 -9.41 -11.21
C ALA A 82 -9.27 -9.89 -10.13
N MET A 83 -10.01 -10.97 -10.39
CA MET A 83 -10.90 -11.59 -9.40
C MET A 83 -10.13 -12.10 -8.18
N PHE A 84 -8.97 -12.71 -8.39
CA PHE A 84 -8.13 -13.20 -7.29
C PHE A 84 -7.51 -12.07 -6.46
N ILE A 85 -7.07 -10.97 -7.10
CA ILE A 85 -6.63 -9.74 -6.42
C ILE A 85 -7.77 -9.16 -5.56
N TYR A 86 -8.99 -9.11 -6.08
CA TYR A 86 -10.16 -8.64 -5.36
C TYR A 86 -10.41 -9.47 -4.09
N GLU A 87 -10.40 -10.80 -4.19
CA GLU A 87 -10.58 -11.71 -3.05
C GLU A 87 -9.48 -11.51 -2.00
N LYS A 88 -8.22 -11.48 -2.44
CA LYS A 88 -7.07 -11.29 -1.55
C LYS A 88 -7.08 -9.92 -0.88
N ARG A 89 -7.50 -8.87 -1.57
CA ARG A 89 -7.70 -7.54 -0.98
C ARG A 89 -8.75 -7.58 0.13
N LEU A 90 -9.89 -8.26 -0.07
CA LEU A 90 -10.93 -8.37 0.95
C LEU A 90 -10.43 -9.10 2.20
N LEU A 91 -9.68 -10.19 2.03
CA LEU A 91 -9.07 -10.91 3.15
C LEU A 91 -8.09 -10.01 3.90
N ALA A 92 -7.20 -9.31 3.19
CA ALA A 92 -6.25 -8.37 3.79
C ALA A 92 -6.96 -7.23 4.55
N GLU A 93 -8.03 -6.66 4.00
CA GLU A 93 -8.85 -5.64 4.67
C GLU A 93 -9.60 -6.17 5.90
N THR A 94 -9.88 -7.47 5.96
CA THR A 94 -10.47 -8.12 7.14
C THR A 94 -9.43 -8.33 8.24
N MET A 95 -8.19 -8.66 7.85
CA MET A 95 -7.06 -8.86 8.77
C MET A 95 -6.54 -7.54 9.36
N ILE A 96 -6.52 -6.47 8.54
CA ILE A 96 -6.04 -5.15 8.97
C ILE A 96 -7.21 -4.25 9.35
N SER A 97 -7.34 -4.01 10.65
CA SER A 97 -8.41 -3.15 11.18
C SER A 97 -8.33 -1.70 10.63
N ARG A 98 -9.49 -1.06 10.50
CA ARG A 98 -9.59 0.35 10.08
C ARG A 98 -8.75 1.30 10.94
N PRO A 99 -8.69 1.17 12.28
CA PRO A 99 -7.82 2.00 13.12
C PRO A 99 -6.33 1.87 12.77
N VAL A 100 -5.84 0.65 12.53
CA VAL A 100 -4.44 0.40 12.14
C VAL A 100 -4.13 1.09 10.81
N MET A 101 -4.97 0.88 9.80
CA MET A 101 -4.80 1.52 8.49
C MET A 101 -4.89 3.06 8.57
N LYS A 102 -5.76 3.61 9.43
CA LYS A 102 -5.87 5.06 9.66
C LYS A 102 -4.59 5.62 10.30
N ALA A 103 -4.09 4.96 11.33
CA ALA A 103 -2.84 5.34 12.01
C ALA A 103 -1.64 5.29 11.07
N TYR A 104 -1.50 4.21 10.28
CA TYR A 104 -0.44 4.08 9.28
C TYR A 104 -0.45 5.23 8.26
N LYS A 105 -1.61 5.53 7.66
CA LYS A 105 -1.71 6.64 6.70
C LYS A 105 -1.45 8.01 7.34
N ALA A 106 -1.87 8.21 8.59
CA ALA A 106 -1.56 9.44 9.32
C ALA A 106 -0.05 9.57 9.53
N TRP A 107 0.60 8.51 9.99
CA TRP A 107 2.05 8.46 10.18
C TRP A 107 2.82 8.76 8.89
N LEU A 108 2.40 8.21 7.74
CA LEU A 108 3.02 8.57 6.44
C LEU A 108 2.88 10.06 6.13
N ARG A 109 1.73 10.67 6.41
CA ARG A 109 1.48 12.10 6.15
C ARG A 109 2.24 13.02 7.09
N ASP A 110 2.37 12.64 8.35
CA ASP A 110 3.12 13.42 9.34
C ASP A 110 4.62 13.42 9.02
N ASN A 111 5.11 12.37 8.35
CA ASN A 111 6.45 12.31 7.79
C ASN A 111 6.55 12.88 6.36
N GLY A 112 5.48 13.49 5.84
CA GLY A 112 5.44 14.09 4.52
C GLY A 112 5.40 13.11 3.34
N ILE A 113 5.38 11.81 3.58
CA ILE A 113 5.45 10.80 2.52
C ILE A 113 4.20 10.80 1.64
N LEU A 114 3.02 10.94 2.26
CA LEU A 114 1.77 11.13 1.54
C LEU A 114 1.29 12.57 1.67
N CYS A 115 0.56 13.02 0.66
CA CYS A 115 -0.18 14.28 0.76
C CYS A 115 -1.19 14.21 1.91
N ARG A 116 -1.27 15.31 2.66
CA ARG A 116 -2.44 15.52 3.53
C ARG A 116 -3.67 15.57 2.63
N PRO A 117 -4.80 14.95 3.03
CA PRO A 117 -6.04 15.16 2.31
C PRO A 117 -6.26 16.68 2.31
N GLN A 118 -6.26 17.29 1.12
CA GLN A 118 -6.92 18.58 0.94
C GLN A 118 -8.39 18.26 1.19
N ASP A 119 -9.03 18.95 2.13
CA ASP A 119 -10.39 18.70 2.62
C ASP A 119 -11.28 18.03 1.56
N ALA A 120 -11.34 16.71 1.62
CA ALA A 120 -12.17 15.87 0.78
C ALA A 120 -12.88 14.96 1.78
N GLU A 121 -14.09 15.43 2.09
CA GLU A 121 -15.06 14.95 3.06
C GLU A 121 -15.03 13.45 3.39
N GLU A 122 -15.14 13.19 4.68
CA GLU A 122 -15.74 11.97 5.21
C GLU A 122 -17.13 11.78 4.58
N ALA A 123 -17.26 10.76 3.74
CA ALA A 123 -18.52 10.10 3.41
C ALA A 123 -18.27 8.61 3.10
#